data_AF-A0A8F9R4L1-F1
#
_entry.id   AF-A0A8F9R4L1-F1
#
_cell.length_a   1.000
_cell.length_b   1.000
_cell.length_c   1.000
_cell.angle_alpha   90.00
_cell.angle_beta   90.00
_cell.angle_gamma   90.00
#
_symmetry.space_group_name_H-M   'P 1'
#
loop_
_entity.id
_entity.type
_entity.pdbx_description
1 polymer ?
#
loop_
_entity_poly.entity_id
_entity_poly.type
_entity_poly.pdbx_seq_one_letter_code
_entity_poly.pdbx_strand_id
1 'polypeptide(L)' 'MRLDNILFRLGMASTIPQARQLVNHRHILVNGRIVDIPSYRCKTRDIITVRDEQKSRALIQNYLDSPP' A
#
# COMPACT_ATOMS: atom_id res chain seq x y z
N MET A 1 -5.45 -8.78 -9.04
CA MET A 1 -4.01 -8.40 -9.10
C MET A 1 -3.37 -8.61 -7.73
N ARG A 2 -2.03 -8.63 -7.62
CA ARG A 2 -1.36 -8.69 -6.31
C ARG A 2 -1.31 -7.31 -5.66
N LEU A 3 -1.43 -7.26 -4.33
CA LEU A 3 -1.42 -6.02 -3.54
C LEU A 3 -0.13 -5.21 -3.74
N ASP A 4 1.04 -5.86 -3.68
CA ASP A 4 2.33 -5.19 -3.92
C ASP A 4 2.40 -4.45 -5.26
N ASN A 5 1.93 -5.10 -6.33
CA ASN A 5 1.91 -4.52 -7.66
C ASN A 5 0.86 -3.40 -7.80
N ILE A 6 -0.26 -3.50 -7.11
CA ILE A 6 -1.28 -2.44 -7.10
C ILE A 6 -0.73 -1.18 -6.43
N LEU A 7 -0.11 -1.32 -5.25
CA LEU A 7 0.48 -0.19 -4.52
C LEU A 7 1.56 0.55 -5.33
N PHE A 8 2.43 -0.22 -6.00
CA PHE A 8 3.44 0.33 -6.91
C PHE A 8 2.81 1.09 -8.07
N ARG A 9 1.80 0.52 -8.74
CA ARG A 9 1.10 1.16 -9.87
C ARG A 9 0.30 2.39 -9.49
N LEU A 10 -0.17 2.46 -8.24
CA LEU A 10 -0.89 3.62 -7.70
C LEU A 10 0.05 4.74 -7.22
N GLY A 11 1.37 4.57 -7.31
CA GLY A 11 2.34 5.56 -6.85
C GLY A 11 2.47 5.64 -5.32
N MET A 12 1.93 4.67 -4.57
CA MET A 12 2.05 4.65 -3.10
C MET A 12 3.45 4.22 -2.63
N ALA A 13 4.29 3.74 -3.55
CA ALA A 13 5.69 3.40 -3.33
C ALA A 13 6.45 3.54 -4.66
N SER A 14 7.70 3.99 -4.60
CA SER A 14 8.55 4.15 -5.79
C SER A 14 9.09 2.84 -6.36
N THR A 15 9.09 1.75 -5.57
CA THR A 15 9.58 0.44 -6.02
C THR A 15 8.74 -0.72 -5.48
N ILE A 16 8.76 -1.87 -6.17
CA ILE A 16 8.06 -3.08 -5.71
C ILE A 16 8.57 -3.57 -4.33
N PRO A 17 9.88 -3.63 -4.03
CA PRO A 17 10.36 -4.01 -2.71
C PRO A 17 9.83 -3.10 -1.60
N GLN A 18 9.74 -1.79 -1.87
CA GLN A 18 9.18 -0.84 -0.93
C GLN A 18 7.68 -1.04 -0.71
N ALA A 19 6.90 -1.30 -1.77
CA ALA A 19 5.49 -1.67 -1.62
C ALA A 19 5.31 -2.91 -0.73
N ARG A 20 6.20 -3.91 -0.87
CA ARG A 20 6.19 -5.10 0.02
C ARG A 20 6.52 -4.74 1.45
N GLN A 21 7.44 -3.81 1.68
CA GLN A 21 7.77 -3.32 3.01
C GLN A 21 6.55 -2.66 3.66
N LEU A 22 5.85 -1.78 2.95
CA LEU A 22 4.63 -1.13 3.47
C LEU A 22 3.58 -2.15 3.91
N VAL A 23 3.38 -3.21 3.12
CA VAL A 23 2.46 -4.30 3.44
C VAL A 23 2.95 -5.10 4.66
N ASN A 24 4.19 -5.61 4.64
CA ASN A 24 4.75 -6.42 5.73
C ASN A 24 4.73 -5.68 7.08
N HIS A 25 4.94 -4.36 7.06
CA HIS A 25 4.92 -3.51 8.25
C HIS A 25 3.52 -3.04 8.67
N ARG A 26 2.44 -3.60 8.09
CA ARG A 26 1.04 -3.34 8.48
C ARG A 26 0.59 -1.90 8.31
N HIS A 27 1.10 -1.22 7.28
CA HIS A 27 0.69 0.15 6.92
C HIS A 27 -0.56 0.20 6.02
N ILE A 28 -0.95 -0.95 5.44
CA ILE A 28 -2.01 -1.04 4.44
C ILE A 28 -3.22 -1.79 5.00
N LEU A 29 -4.41 -1.28 4.70
CA LEU A 29 -5.67 -1.97 4.93
C LEU A 29 -6.36 -2.27 3.61
N VAL A 30 -7.04 -3.42 3.57
CA VAL A 30 -7.95 -3.80 2.51
C VAL A 30 -9.31 -4.02 3.13
N ASN A 31 -10.32 -3.29 2.65
CA ASN A 31 -11.69 -3.31 3.18
C ASN A 31 -11.74 -3.07 4.71
N GLY A 32 -10.90 -2.15 5.20
CA GLY A 32 -10.81 -1.80 6.63
C GLY A 32 -10.09 -2.82 7.52
N ARG A 33 -9.48 -3.87 6.96
CA ARG A 33 -8.69 -4.86 7.70
C ARG A 33 -7.22 -4.78 7.34
N ILE A 34 -6.34 -4.92 8.33
CA ILE A 34 -4.90 -4.95 8.12
C ILE A 34 -4.55 -6.19 7.27
N VAL A 35 -3.79 -5.97 6.21
CA VAL A 35 -3.24 -7.04 5.37
C VAL A 35 -1.72 -6.89 5.38
N ASP A 36 -1.02 -7.93 5.83
CA ASP A 36 0.45 -8.00 5.90
C ASP A 36 1.06 -8.99 4.91
N ILE A 37 0.29 -9.42 3.91
CA ILE A 37 0.70 -10.35 2.86
C ILE A 37 0.85 -9.61 1.54
N PRO A 38 2.07 -9.35 1.02
CA PRO A 38 2.26 -8.61 -0.23
C PRO A 38 1.70 -9.33 -1.45
N SER A 39 1.65 -10.66 -1.40
CA SER A 39 1.05 -11.52 -2.41
C SER A 39 -0.47 -11.61 -2.34
N TYR A 40 -1.12 -10.83 -1.46
CA TYR A 40 -2.58 -10.81 -1.34
C TYR A 40 -3.21 -10.51 -2.70
N ARG A 41 -4.16 -11.36 -3.10
CA ARG A 41 -4.85 -11.23 -4.38
C ARG A 41 -6.09 -10.36 -4.20
N CYS A 42 -5.95 -9.07 -4.52
CA CYS A 42 -7.07 -8.14 -4.51
C CYS A 42 -8.09 -8.51 -5.60
N LYS A 43 -9.36 -8.44 -5.22
CA LYS A 43 -10.54 -8.55 -6.07
C LYS A 43 -10.97 -7.17 -6.56
N THR A 44 -11.72 -7.16 -7.66
CA THR A 44 -12.37 -5.94 -8.13
C THR A 44 -13.30 -5.41 -7.04
N ARG A 45 -13.32 -4.09 -6.84
CA ARG A 45 -14.04 -3.37 -5.76
C ARG A 45 -13.44 -3.46 -4.36
N ASP A 46 -12.27 -4.07 -4.19
CA ASP A 46 -11.54 -3.95 -2.92
C ASP A 46 -11.13 -2.48 -2.68
N ILE A 47 -11.37 -2.00 -1.47
CA ILE A 47 -10.98 -0.66 -1.03
C ILE A 47 -9.63 -0.77 -0.33
N ILE A 48 -8.60 -0.14 -0.90
CA ILE A 48 -7.26 -0.10 -0.33
C ILE A 48 -7.09 1.25 0.38
N THR A 49 -6.78 1.22 1.67
CA THR A 49 -6.54 2.42 2.47
C THR A 49 -5.23 2.31 3.24
N VAL A 50 -4.73 3.46 3.68
CA VAL A 50 -3.57 3.56 4.55
C VAL A 50 -4.04 3.57 6.00
N ARG A 51 -3.26 2.94 6.88
CA ARG A 51 -3.52 2.94 8.32
C ARG A 51 -3.46 4.35 8.87
N ASP A 52 -4.40 4.67 9.76
CA ASP A 52 -4.52 5.98 10.40
C ASP A 52 -3.47 6.16 11.51
N GLU A 53 -2.21 6.08 11.12
CA GLU A 53 -1.04 6.38 11.96
C GLU A 53 -0.22 7.43 11.22
N GLN A 54 0.24 8.46 11.93
CA GLN A 54 1.01 9.55 11.33
C GLN A 54 2.22 9.06 10.53
N LYS A 55 2.93 8.04 11.03
CA LYS A 55 4.08 7.43 10.32
C LYS A 55 3.67 6.79 8.99
N SER A 56 2.57 6.05 8.98
CA SER A 56 2.03 5.39 7.77
C SER A 56 1.61 6.41 6.72
N ARG A 57 0.91 7.46 7.16
CA ARG A 57 0.47 8.56 6.29
C ARG A 57 1.63 9.34 5.71
N ALA A 58 2.59 9.75 6.55
CA ALA A 58 3.76 10.51 6.10
C ALA A 58 4.57 9.74 5.05
N LEU A 59 4.79 8.43 5.26
CA LEU A 59 5.52 7.61 4.30
C LEU A 59 4.85 7.59 2.93
N ILE A 60 3.54 7.39 2.86
CA ILE A 60 2.82 7.27 1.59
C ILE A 60 2.59 8.64 0.94
N GLN A 61 2.36 9.69 1.72
CA GLN A 61 2.19 11.06 1.23
C GLN A 61 3.42 11.53 0.44
N ASN A 62 4.63 11.22 0.94
CA ASN A 62 5.88 11.54 0.25
C ASN A 62 5.96 10.95 -1.17
N TYR A 63 5.35 9.78 -1.40
CA TYR A 63 5.33 9.12 -2.71
C TYR A 63 4.19 9.60 -3.61
N LEU A 64 3.06 10.00 -3.03
CA LEU A 64 1.94 10.56 -3.80
C LEU A 64 2.26 11.96 -4.35
N ASP A 65 3.05 12.75 -3.62
CA ASP A 65 3.44 14.11 -4.01
C ASP A 65 4.66 14.14 -4.95
N SER A 66 5.33 13.00 -5.15
CA SER A 66 6.40 12.85 -6.13
C SER A 66 5.85 12.16 -7.38
N PRO A 67 5.48 12.91 -8.44
CA PRO A 67 5.07 12.28 -9.69
C PRO A 67 6.23 11.46 -10.28
N PRO A 68 5.92 10.38 -11.02
CA PRO A 68 6.92 9.57 -11.71
C PRO A 68 7.66 10.35 -12.80
#